data_AF-A0A6P9EES8-F1
#
_entry.id   AF-A0A6P9EES8-F1
#
_cell.length_a   1.000
_cell.length_b   1.000
_cell.length_c   1.000
_cell.angle_alpha   90.00
_cell.angle_beta   90.00
_cell.angle_gamma   90.00
#
_symmetry.space_group_name_H-M   'P 1'
#
loop_
_entity.id
_entity.type
_entity.pdbx_description
1 polymer ?
#
loop_
_entity_poly.entity_id
_entity_poly.type
_entity_poly.pdbx_seq_one_letter_code
_entity_poly.pdbx_strand_id
1 'polypeptide(L)'
;MNAGSVFVKMTKKISGNRNDIRILSRESLNLLNHKKVVVAIEADGNYLQPFAVNDLDIYSGESYSVLITTDQDPSKNYWLSLGVRGRLPATPPALTILNYQPISASKFPTSPPPVTPRWNDYDHSKTFSKSIFALMGSPKPPKSYDRRITLLNTQNKIDGFTKWAINNVSLALPPTPYLGSIKYGLRNAFDQKSPPENFPNNYDVMKPPINPNSTTGSGVYMFGLNTTVDVILQNANALSDNVSEIHPWHLHGHDFWVLGYGEGKFSAKDEKKLNFKNPPLRNTAVIFPHGWTALSWYWYFMNSSILPPAGLDA
;
A
#
# COMPACT_ATOMS: atom_id res chain seq x y z
N MET A 1 14.57 -15.56 7.69
CA MET A 1 13.85 -14.28 7.49
C MET A 1 13.54 -13.73 8.87
N ASN A 2 14.08 -12.57 9.22
CA ASN A 2 13.95 -11.98 10.55
C ASN A 2 12.52 -11.50 10.81
N ALA A 3 12.05 -11.68 12.06
CA ALA A 3 10.74 -11.19 12.50
C ALA A 3 10.67 -9.66 12.41
N GLY A 4 9.69 -9.16 11.67
CA GLY A 4 9.45 -7.73 11.46
C GLY A 4 8.86 -7.01 12.68
N SER A 5 9.06 -5.70 12.78
CA SER A 5 8.54 -4.88 13.90
C SER A 5 7.37 -3.99 13.45
N VAL A 6 6.25 -4.05 14.18
CA VAL A 6 5.15 -3.08 14.09
C VAL A 6 5.10 -2.27 15.38
N PHE A 7 5.01 -0.95 15.24
CA PHE A 7 5.00 -0.03 16.37
C PHE A 7 3.59 0.46 16.61
N VAL A 8 3.09 0.18 17.82
CA VAL A 8 1.80 0.70 18.30
C VAL A 8 2.09 1.66 19.44
N LYS A 9 1.85 2.95 19.24
CA LYS A 9 1.97 3.95 20.30
C LYS A 9 0.59 4.19 20.92
N MET A 10 0.47 3.95 22.22
CA MET A 10 -0.74 4.25 23.00
C MET A 10 -0.42 5.23 24.13
N THR A 11 -1.23 6.25 24.30
CA THR A 11 -1.26 7.09 25.51
C THR A 11 -2.17 6.48 26.58
N LYS A 12 -1.86 6.74 27.86
CA LYS A 12 -2.45 6.15 29.07
C LYS A 12 -3.98 6.18 29.05
N LYS A 13 -4.64 5.06 29.39
CA LYS A 13 -6.09 4.86 29.22
C LYS A 13 -6.83 4.73 30.55
N ILE A 14 -7.95 5.45 30.65
CA ILE A 14 -8.95 5.43 31.72
C ILE A 14 -10.27 5.02 31.07
N SER A 15 -11.11 4.25 31.78
CA SER A 15 -12.44 3.82 31.30
C SER A 15 -13.28 5.00 30.77
N GLY A 16 -14.06 4.77 29.71
CA GLY A 16 -14.93 5.79 29.09
C GLY A 16 -14.23 6.77 28.14
N ASN A 17 -12.91 6.70 27.96
CA ASN A 17 -12.20 7.59 27.04
C ASN A 17 -12.18 7.07 25.60
N ARG A 18 -12.23 8.01 24.65
CA ARG A 18 -11.86 7.78 23.26
C ARG A 18 -10.35 7.98 23.12
N ASN A 19 -9.65 6.97 22.64
CA ASN A 19 -8.19 6.99 22.57
C ASN A 19 -7.73 6.80 21.13
N ASP A 20 -6.80 7.64 20.70
CA ASP A 20 -6.10 7.51 19.43
C ASP A 20 -4.94 6.51 19.57
N ILE A 21 -4.85 5.59 18.61
CA ILE A 21 -3.79 4.61 18.46
C ILE A 21 -3.17 4.82 17.09
N ARG A 22 -1.88 5.14 17.07
CA ARG A 22 -1.09 5.20 15.83
C ARG A 22 -0.40 3.87 15.60
N ILE A 23 -0.61 3.32 14.41
CA ILE A 23 -0.07 2.06 13.95
C ILE A 23 0.82 2.34 12.74
N LEU A 24 2.08 1.93 12.84
CA LEU A 24 3.08 2.09 11.79
C LEU A 24 3.63 0.72 11.42
N SER A 25 3.68 0.41 10.13
CA SER A 25 4.33 -0.80 9.64
C SER A 25 5.60 -0.52 8.87
N ARG A 26 6.70 -1.14 9.31
CA ARG A 26 7.95 -1.20 8.53
C ARG A 26 8.08 -2.50 7.71
N GLU A 27 7.08 -3.38 7.79
CA GLU A 27 7.14 -4.76 7.30
C GLU A 27 5.78 -5.22 6.74
N SER A 28 5.75 -6.33 5.99
CA SER A 28 4.49 -6.81 5.41
C SER A 28 3.58 -7.48 6.44
N LEU A 29 2.50 -6.76 6.75
CA LEU A 29 1.24 -7.17 7.37
C LEU A 29 1.18 -7.31 8.89
N ASN A 30 0.26 -6.58 9.54
CA ASN A 30 -0.24 -6.91 10.90
C ASN A 30 -1.63 -6.35 11.25
N LEU A 31 -2.56 -7.27 11.51
CA LEU A 31 -3.95 -7.00 11.92
C LEU A 31 -4.09 -6.55 13.38
N LEU A 32 -4.74 -5.44 13.74
CA LEU A 32 -5.14 -5.18 15.15
C LEU A 32 -6.53 -5.75 15.42
N ASN A 33 -6.66 -6.82 16.21
CA ASN A 33 -7.96 -7.36 16.59
C ASN A 33 -8.31 -7.00 18.04
N HIS A 34 -9.17 -6.00 18.19
CA HIS A 34 -10.03 -5.81 19.35
C HIS A 34 -11.43 -6.18 18.86
N LYS A 35 -12.13 -7.12 19.50
CA LYS A 35 -13.37 -7.74 19.00
C LYS A 35 -14.54 -6.77 18.67
N LYS A 36 -14.38 -5.44 18.75
CA LYS A 36 -15.39 -4.42 18.44
C LYS A 36 -14.80 -3.08 17.95
N VAL A 37 -15.55 -2.47 17.02
CA VAL A 37 -15.44 -1.15 16.36
C VAL A 37 -14.22 -0.30 16.70
N VAL A 38 -13.25 -0.36 15.82
CA VAL A 38 -12.15 0.58 15.64
C VAL A 38 -12.55 1.57 14.55
N VAL A 39 -12.37 2.88 14.75
CA VAL A 39 -12.65 3.87 13.72
C VAL A 39 -11.35 4.30 13.06
N ALA A 40 -11.15 3.95 11.79
CA ALA A 40 -10.02 4.44 11.01
C ALA A 40 -10.26 5.91 10.64
N ILE A 41 -9.28 6.77 10.91
CA ILE A 41 -9.43 8.23 10.72
C ILE A 41 -8.30 8.86 9.89
N GLU A 42 -7.15 8.20 9.80
CA GLU A 42 -5.98 8.71 9.09
C GLU A 42 -5.18 7.55 8.52
N ALA A 43 -4.53 7.82 7.40
CA ALA A 43 -3.72 6.89 6.65
C ALA A 43 -2.61 7.64 5.90
N ASP A 44 -1.35 7.22 6.07
CA ASP A 44 -0.20 7.80 5.35
C ASP A 44 -0.06 9.32 5.50
N GLY A 45 -0.37 9.85 6.68
CA GLY A 45 -0.37 11.28 6.99
C GLY A 45 -1.64 12.02 6.56
N ASN A 46 -2.59 11.36 5.92
CA ASN A 46 -3.76 11.97 5.29
C ASN A 46 -5.08 11.52 5.96
N TYR A 47 -6.01 12.44 6.15
CA TYR A 47 -7.29 12.14 6.80
C TYR A 47 -8.25 11.37 5.89
N LEU A 48 -8.90 10.37 6.48
CA LEU A 48 -9.90 9.53 5.84
C LEU A 48 -11.31 9.97 6.22
N GLN A 49 -12.28 9.67 5.36
CA GLN A 49 -13.67 9.61 5.79
C GLN A 49 -13.78 8.51 6.87
N PRO A 50 -14.19 8.83 8.11
CA PRO A 50 -14.16 7.84 9.19
C PRO A 50 -15.07 6.64 8.90
N PHE A 51 -14.55 5.44 9.12
CA PHE A 51 -15.33 4.20 9.00
C PHE A 51 -14.95 3.20 10.09
N ALA A 52 -15.94 2.41 10.49
CA ALA A 52 -15.82 1.39 11.54
C ALA A 52 -15.31 0.08 10.95
N VAL A 53 -14.32 -0.53 11.62
CA VAL A 53 -13.79 -1.86 11.31
C VAL A 53 -13.62 -2.68 12.58
N ASN A 54 -13.66 -4.01 12.47
CA ASN A 54 -13.33 -4.90 13.59
C ASN A 54 -11.82 -5.22 13.64
N ASP A 55 -11.19 -5.12 12.49
CA ASP A 55 -9.80 -5.41 12.23
C ASP A 55 -9.38 -4.69 10.94
N LEU A 56 -8.09 -4.48 10.73
CA LEU A 56 -7.55 -3.81 9.54
C LEU A 56 -6.32 -4.54 9.01
N ASP A 57 -6.16 -4.61 7.69
CA ASP A 57 -4.90 -5.02 7.08
C ASP A 57 -3.97 -3.79 6.97
N ILE A 58 -2.67 -3.95 7.25
CA ILE A 58 -1.67 -2.88 7.11
C ILE A 58 -0.44 -3.43 6.42
N TYR A 59 -0.07 -2.93 5.24
CA TYR A 59 1.06 -3.45 4.49
C TYR A 59 2.36 -2.67 4.79
N SER A 60 3.49 -3.19 4.31
CA SER A 60 4.79 -2.52 4.52
C SER A 60 4.78 -1.14 3.86
N GLY A 61 5.18 -0.11 4.60
CA GLY A 61 5.15 1.28 4.14
C GLY A 61 3.87 2.04 4.51
N GLU A 62 2.81 1.34 4.91
CA GLU A 62 1.57 1.98 5.34
C GLU A 62 1.61 2.42 6.81
N SER A 63 0.84 3.46 7.09
CA SER A 63 0.53 3.93 8.44
C SER A 63 -0.95 4.23 8.58
N TYR A 64 -1.47 4.08 9.80
CA TYR A 64 -2.85 4.42 10.15
C TYR A 64 -2.95 5.01 11.55
N SER A 65 -3.88 5.95 11.74
CA SER A 65 -4.39 6.29 13.06
C SER A 65 -5.82 5.79 13.21
N VAL A 66 -6.08 5.17 14.35
CA VAL A 66 -7.37 4.57 14.67
C VAL A 66 -7.85 4.98 16.04
N LEU A 67 -9.15 5.25 16.16
CA LEU A 67 -9.80 5.53 17.43
C LEU A 67 -10.41 4.26 17.99
N ILE A 68 -10.11 3.99 19.26
CA ILE A 68 -10.82 2.99 20.05
C ILE A 68 -11.60 3.66 21.19
N THR A 69 -12.78 3.13 21.48
CA THR A 69 -13.55 3.51 22.66
C THR A 69 -13.40 2.40 23.71
N THR A 70 -12.99 2.74 24.93
CA THR A 70 -12.85 1.77 26.02
C THR A 70 -14.13 1.67 26.83
N ASP A 71 -15.17 1.13 26.20
CA ASP A 71 -16.54 0.96 26.72
C ASP A 71 -16.85 -0.47 27.19
N GLN A 72 -15.86 -1.38 27.13
CA GLN A 72 -16.02 -2.76 27.57
C GLN A 72 -15.92 -2.88 29.11
N ASP A 73 -16.26 -4.07 29.64
CA ASP A 73 -16.22 -4.38 31.07
C ASP A 73 -14.91 -3.91 31.75
N PRO A 74 -14.98 -2.87 32.60
CA PRO A 74 -13.79 -2.24 33.16
C PRO A 74 -13.11 -3.09 34.24
N SER A 75 -13.61 -4.30 34.53
CA SER A 75 -13.00 -5.29 35.42
C SER A 75 -12.13 -6.33 34.69
N LYS A 76 -11.98 -6.21 33.36
CA LYS A 76 -11.20 -7.11 32.50
C LYS A 76 -10.14 -6.39 31.66
N ASN A 77 -9.07 -7.11 31.36
CA ASN A 77 -8.09 -6.76 30.33
C ASN A 77 -8.46 -7.40 28.99
N TYR A 78 -7.97 -6.85 27.89
CA TYR A 78 -8.28 -7.34 26.53
C TYR A 78 -7.02 -7.60 25.71
N TRP A 79 -7.06 -8.60 24.83
CA TRP A 79 -5.97 -8.87 23.90
C TRP A 79 -5.97 -7.86 22.76
N LEU A 80 -4.78 -7.41 22.38
CA LEU A 80 -4.46 -6.91 21.06
C LEU A 80 -3.58 -7.98 20.40
N SER A 81 -4.02 -8.47 19.25
CA SER A 81 -3.33 -9.50 18.47
C SER A 81 -2.90 -8.88 17.15
N LEU A 82 -1.71 -9.25 16.66
CA LEU A 82 -1.12 -8.92 15.36
C LEU A 82 -0.69 -10.21 14.66
N GLY A 83 -1.32 -10.55 13.54
CA GLY A 83 -1.08 -11.83 12.85
C GLY A 83 -0.81 -11.68 11.35
N VAL A 84 -0.15 -12.71 10.79
CA VAL A 84 0.23 -12.78 9.38
C VAL A 84 -0.94 -13.24 8.49
N ARG A 85 -1.10 -12.55 7.36
CA ARG A 85 -1.99 -12.78 6.20
C ARG A 85 -1.23 -12.40 4.91
N GLY A 86 -1.83 -12.65 3.75
CA GLY A 86 -1.21 -12.41 2.44
C GLY A 86 -0.17 -13.45 2.03
N ARG A 87 0.24 -14.33 2.95
CA ARG A 87 1.10 -15.50 2.76
C ARG A 87 0.76 -16.56 3.79
N LEU A 88 1.08 -17.83 3.48
CA LEU A 88 0.89 -18.93 4.42
C LEU A 88 1.65 -18.63 5.73
N PRO A 89 0.97 -18.50 6.88
CA PRO A 89 1.62 -18.11 8.12
C PRO A 89 2.57 -19.21 8.63
N ALA A 90 3.82 -18.84 8.87
CA ALA A 90 4.81 -19.67 9.56
C ALA A 90 5.34 -18.98 10.83
N THR A 91 4.63 -17.96 11.30
CA THR A 91 5.02 -17.12 12.44
C THR A 91 3.83 -16.97 13.39
N PRO A 92 4.00 -17.23 14.70
CA PRO A 92 2.95 -16.98 15.69
C PRO A 92 2.51 -15.51 15.70
N PRO A 93 1.26 -15.20 16.07
CA PRO A 93 0.83 -13.82 16.22
C PRO A 93 1.58 -13.12 17.36
N ALA A 94 1.90 -11.84 17.17
CA ALA A 94 2.39 -10.99 18.25
C ALA A 94 1.21 -10.51 19.10
N LEU A 95 1.35 -10.60 20.42
CA LEU A 95 0.27 -10.33 21.37
C LEU A 95 0.69 -9.25 22.37
N THR A 96 -0.24 -8.38 22.73
CA THR A 96 -0.12 -7.49 23.89
C THR A 96 -1.47 -7.27 24.55
N ILE A 97 -1.48 -6.63 25.72
CA ILE A 97 -2.69 -6.43 26.52
C ILE A 97 -3.10 -4.95 26.47
N LEU A 98 -4.35 -4.71 26.06
CA LEU A 98 -5.05 -3.47 26.38
C LEU A 98 -5.48 -3.55 27.84
N ASN A 99 -4.70 -2.91 28.71
CA ASN A 99 -4.93 -2.91 30.15
C ASN A 99 -5.94 -1.81 30.55
N TYR A 100 -7.04 -2.22 31.19
CA TYR A 100 -8.03 -1.29 31.74
C TYR A 100 -7.66 -0.97 33.19
N GLN A 101 -7.31 0.28 33.48
CA GLN A 101 -6.95 0.68 34.84
C GLN A 101 -8.20 0.75 35.74
N PRO A 102 -8.10 0.36 37.02
CA PRO A 102 -6.88 0.06 37.79
C PRO A 102 -6.45 -1.42 37.81
N ILE A 103 -6.97 -2.28 36.91
CA ILE A 103 -6.64 -3.71 36.91
C ILE A 103 -5.13 -3.91 36.71
N SER A 104 -4.53 -4.86 37.44
CA SER A 104 -3.14 -5.27 37.19
C SER A 104 -2.94 -5.74 35.75
N ALA A 105 -1.85 -5.31 35.13
CA ALA A 105 -1.43 -5.79 33.80
C ALA A 105 -1.07 -7.30 33.81
N SER A 106 -0.79 -7.89 34.97
CA SER A 106 -0.56 -9.34 35.10
C SER A 106 -1.85 -10.17 35.04
N LYS A 107 -3.03 -9.55 35.13
CA LYS A 107 -4.31 -10.25 34.95
C LYS A 107 -4.56 -10.46 33.47
N PHE A 108 -4.32 -11.67 32.97
CA PHE A 108 -4.56 -11.98 31.57
C PHE A 108 -6.06 -11.85 31.20
N PRO A 109 -6.38 -11.46 29.95
CA PRO A 109 -7.74 -11.53 29.44
C PRO A 109 -8.30 -12.96 29.57
N THR A 110 -9.58 -13.08 29.93
CA THR A 110 -10.22 -14.39 30.17
C THR A 110 -10.56 -15.14 28.87
N SER A 111 -10.68 -14.41 27.75
CA SER A 111 -10.89 -14.99 26.43
C SER A 111 -9.54 -15.30 25.76
N PRO A 112 -9.46 -16.30 24.86
CA PRO A 112 -8.28 -16.49 24.03
C PRO A 112 -8.00 -15.25 23.17
N PRO A 113 -6.75 -15.05 22.71
CA PRO A 113 -6.44 -14.06 21.71
C PRO A 113 -7.35 -14.19 20.49
N PRO A 114 -7.74 -13.07 19.86
CA PRO A 114 -8.50 -13.12 18.63
C PRO A 114 -7.77 -13.89 17.53
N VAL A 115 -8.53 -14.65 16.75
CA VAL A 115 -8.02 -15.41 15.61
C VAL A 115 -7.83 -14.48 14.42
N THR A 116 -6.64 -14.50 13.83
CA THR A 116 -6.34 -13.77 12.58
C THR A 116 -7.23 -14.32 11.45
N PRO A 117 -7.90 -13.46 10.65
CA PRO A 117 -8.64 -13.92 9.48
C PRO A 117 -7.74 -14.74 8.54
N ARG A 118 -8.32 -15.65 7.76
CA ARG A 118 -7.59 -16.64 6.94
C ARG A 118 -6.65 -16.00 5.92
N TRP A 119 -5.35 -16.31 5.96
CA TRP A 119 -4.31 -15.58 5.23
C TRP A 119 -4.54 -15.33 3.72
N ASN A 120 -5.21 -16.24 3.02
CA ASN A 120 -5.51 -16.16 1.58
C ASN A 120 -6.95 -15.72 1.27
N ASP A 121 -7.67 -15.19 2.26
CA ASP A 121 -8.97 -14.53 2.05
C ASP A 121 -8.72 -13.11 1.51
N TYR A 122 -8.44 -13.00 0.21
CA TYR A 122 -8.17 -11.72 -0.43
C TYR A 122 -9.42 -10.85 -0.55
N ASP A 123 -10.62 -11.42 -0.48
CA ASP A 123 -11.86 -10.65 -0.54
C ASP A 123 -12.05 -9.81 0.73
N HIS A 124 -11.69 -10.36 1.90
CA HIS A 124 -11.58 -9.57 3.15
C HIS A 124 -10.65 -8.36 2.97
N SER A 125 -9.43 -8.60 2.46
CA SER A 125 -8.42 -7.55 2.28
C SER A 125 -8.82 -6.49 1.26
N LYS A 126 -9.44 -6.91 0.16
CA LYS A 126 -10.00 -6.01 -0.87
C LYS A 126 -11.17 -5.19 -0.32
N THR A 127 -12.02 -5.78 0.51
CA THR A 127 -13.16 -5.09 1.14
C THR A 127 -12.67 -3.97 2.06
N PHE A 128 -11.66 -4.24 2.89
CA PHE A 128 -11.02 -3.21 3.72
C PHE A 128 -10.42 -2.09 2.84
N SER A 129 -9.58 -2.44 1.86
CA SER A 129 -8.89 -1.45 1.01
C SER A 129 -9.85 -0.57 0.22
N LYS A 130 -10.96 -1.14 -0.29
CA LYS A 130 -12.01 -0.41 -1.02
C LYS A 130 -12.93 0.44 -0.12
N SER A 131 -12.82 0.30 1.20
CA SER A 131 -13.57 1.11 2.17
C SER A 131 -12.84 2.41 2.55
N ILE A 132 -11.58 2.57 2.11
CA ILE A 132 -10.76 3.74 2.40
C ILE A 132 -11.10 4.85 1.40
N PHE A 133 -11.67 5.94 1.91
CA PHE A 133 -11.99 7.15 1.13
C PHE A 133 -11.35 8.37 1.77
N ALA A 134 -11.00 9.37 0.96
CA ALA A 134 -10.54 10.66 1.47
C ALA A 134 -11.64 11.38 2.28
N LEU A 135 -11.23 12.13 3.30
CA LEU A 135 -12.13 13.02 4.03
C LEU A 135 -12.76 14.07 3.09
N MET A 136 -13.99 14.49 3.38
CA MET A 136 -14.62 15.60 2.67
C MET A 136 -13.77 16.86 2.80
N GLY A 137 -13.48 17.51 1.67
CA GLY A 137 -12.61 18.70 1.62
C GLY A 137 -11.15 18.38 1.28
N SER A 138 -10.74 17.11 1.25
CA SER A 138 -9.41 16.72 0.77
C SER A 138 -9.20 17.07 -0.72
N PRO A 139 -7.95 17.31 -1.15
CA PRO A 139 -7.62 17.56 -2.55
C PRO A 139 -8.15 16.43 -3.46
N LYS A 140 -8.71 16.81 -4.61
CA LYS A 140 -9.20 15.87 -5.62
C LYS A 140 -8.14 15.62 -6.69
N PRO A 141 -8.10 14.42 -7.29
CA PRO A 141 -7.20 14.16 -8.41
C PRO A 141 -7.58 15.02 -9.62
N PRO A 142 -6.62 15.32 -10.52
CA PRO A 142 -6.93 15.82 -11.85
C PRO A 142 -7.86 14.85 -12.60
N LYS A 143 -8.77 15.38 -13.41
CA LYS A 143 -9.73 14.56 -14.19
C LYS A 143 -9.12 13.94 -15.45
N SER A 144 -7.96 14.44 -15.86
CA SER A 144 -7.21 13.98 -17.03
C SER A 144 -5.74 13.83 -16.67
N TYR A 145 -5.06 12.91 -17.32
CA TYR A 145 -3.63 12.70 -17.20
C TYR A 145 -2.90 13.18 -18.46
N ASP A 146 -1.68 13.70 -18.29
CA ASP A 146 -0.81 14.04 -19.42
C ASP A 146 -0.05 12.80 -19.91
N ARG A 147 0.25 11.87 -18.99
CA ARG A 147 0.94 10.62 -19.28
C ARG A 147 0.37 9.49 -18.44
N ARG A 148 0.29 8.31 -19.04
CA ARG A 148 -0.06 7.08 -18.33
C ARG A 148 0.97 5.99 -18.58
N ILE A 149 1.45 5.37 -17.51
CA ILE A 149 2.40 4.27 -17.56
C ILE A 149 1.75 3.02 -16.96
N THR A 150 1.87 1.88 -17.64
CA THR A 150 1.38 0.61 -17.14
C THR A 150 2.57 -0.27 -16.76
N LEU A 151 2.68 -0.65 -15.50
CA LEU A 151 3.79 -1.38 -14.93
C LEU A 151 3.37 -2.83 -14.63
N LEU A 152 3.75 -3.75 -15.51
CA LEU A 152 3.59 -5.19 -15.31
C LEU A 152 4.60 -5.71 -14.29
N ASN A 153 4.11 -6.29 -13.20
CA ASN A 153 4.90 -6.88 -12.13
C ASN A 153 5.05 -8.38 -12.38
N THR A 154 6.29 -8.85 -12.52
CA THR A 154 6.56 -10.26 -12.80
C THR A 154 7.74 -10.80 -12.01
N GLN A 155 7.66 -12.08 -11.67
CA GLN A 155 8.82 -12.87 -11.27
C GLN A 155 9.40 -13.53 -12.52
N ASN A 156 10.69 -13.35 -12.74
CA ASN A 156 11.42 -13.72 -13.95
C ASN A 156 12.73 -14.45 -13.60
N LYS A 157 13.47 -14.83 -14.64
CA LYS A 157 14.83 -15.34 -14.57
C LYS A 157 15.79 -14.40 -15.28
N ILE A 158 16.99 -14.23 -14.72
CA ILE A 158 18.16 -13.62 -15.37
C ILE A 158 19.33 -14.54 -15.06
N ASP A 159 19.97 -15.09 -16.09
CA ASP A 159 21.08 -16.05 -15.96
C ASP A 159 20.78 -17.22 -15.01
N GLY A 160 19.53 -17.71 -15.06
CA GLY A 160 19.04 -18.80 -14.20
C GLY A 160 18.61 -18.38 -12.79
N PHE A 161 18.90 -17.16 -12.34
CA PHE A 161 18.50 -16.64 -11.04
C PHE A 161 17.10 -16.03 -11.06
N THR A 162 16.29 -16.33 -10.06
CA THR A 162 14.99 -15.68 -9.87
C THR A 162 15.16 -14.20 -9.56
N LYS A 163 14.46 -13.34 -10.31
CA LYS A 163 14.45 -11.88 -10.18
C LYS A 163 13.02 -11.36 -10.23
N TRP A 164 12.81 -10.18 -9.66
CA TRP A 164 11.60 -9.40 -9.89
C TRP A 164 11.89 -8.37 -10.99
N ALA A 165 10.94 -8.18 -11.89
CA ALA A 165 11.06 -7.27 -13.01
C ALA A 165 9.76 -6.48 -13.21
N ILE A 166 9.92 -5.27 -13.73
CA ILE A 166 8.84 -4.40 -14.15
C ILE A 166 8.94 -4.19 -15.65
N ASN A 167 7.88 -4.52 -16.39
CA ASN A 167 7.88 -4.50 -17.86
C ASN A 167 9.12 -5.20 -18.46
N ASN A 168 9.45 -6.38 -17.92
CA ASN A 168 10.59 -7.23 -18.32
C ASN A 168 12.00 -6.65 -18.07
N VAL A 169 12.11 -5.60 -17.23
CA VAL A 169 13.37 -5.04 -16.78
C VAL A 169 13.49 -5.18 -15.26
N SER A 170 14.55 -5.85 -14.79
CA SER A 170 14.93 -5.92 -13.38
C SER A 170 15.90 -4.79 -13.06
N LEU A 171 15.56 -3.95 -12.08
CA LEU A 171 16.38 -2.79 -11.72
C LEU A 171 17.74 -3.23 -11.17
N ALA A 172 18.82 -2.73 -11.78
CA ALA A 172 20.15 -2.76 -11.23
C ALA A 172 20.58 -1.31 -10.93
N LEU A 173 20.72 -0.97 -9.64
CA LEU A 173 21.13 0.38 -9.26
C LEU A 173 22.57 0.65 -9.72
N PRO A 174 22.83 1.77 -10.42
CA PRO A 174 24.18 2.14 -10.80
C PRO A 174 25.00 2.55 -9.57
N PRO A 175 26.33 2.42 -9.62
CA PRO A 175 27.20 2.84 -8.52
C PRO A 175 27.25 4.36 -8.34
N THR A 176 26.92 5.13 -9.38
CA THR A 176 26.89 6.60 -9.32
C THR A 176 25.46 7.07 -9.05
N PRO A 177 25.21 7.88 -7.99
CA PRO A 177 23.85 8.29 -7.62
C PRO A 177 23.10 9.06 -8.72
N TYR A 178 21.87 8.64 -9.03
CA TYR A 178 21.04 9.26 -10.09
C TYR A 178 20.93 10.78 -9.98
N LEU A 179 20.67 11.32 -8.79
CA LEU A 179 20.50 12.77 -8.59
C LEU A 179 21.76 13.54 -9.00
N GLY A 180 22.95 13.06 -8.62
CA GLY A 180 24.22 13.65 -9.02
C GLY A 180 24.46 13.49 -10.52
N SER A 181 24.22 12.30 -11.06
CA SER A 181 24.37 12.01 -12.49
C SER A 181 23.52 12.91 -13.36
N ILE A 182 22.26 13.13 -13.00
CA ILE A 182 21.33 14.01 -13.74
C ILE A 182 21.77 15.46 -13.60
N LYS A 183 22.07 15.93 -12.37
CA LYS A 183 22.49 17.32 -12.11
C LYS A 183 23.76 17.72 -12.86
N TYR A 184 24.75 16.82 -12.93
CA TYR A 184 26.04 17.08 -13.56
C TYR A 184 26.15 16.54 -15.00
N GLY A 185 25.07 16.01 -15.57
CA GLY A 185 25.06 15.55 -16.97
C GLY A 185 25.94 14.32 -17.25
N LEU A 186 26.12 13.43 -16.27
CA LEU A 186 26.95 12.22 -16.40
C LEU A 186 26.23 11.13 -17.22
N ARG A 187 26.32 11.22 -18.54
CA ARG A 187 25.57 10.34 -19.48
C ARG A 187 25.93 8.86 -19.44
N ASN A 188 27.11 8.52 -18.92
CA ASN A 188 27.58 7.13 -18.85
C ASN A 188 27.31 6.48 -17.48
N ALA A 189 26.63 7.18 -16.57
CA ALA A 189 26.39 6.70 -15.21
C ALA A 189 25.18 5.75 -15.08
N PHE A 190 24.27 5.76 -16.04
CA PHE A 190 23.07 4.93 -16.11
C PHE A 190 22.53 4.86 -17.54
N ASP A 191 21.60 3.94 -17.81
CA ASP A 191 21.00 3.79 -19.14
C ASP A 191 20.20 5.05 -19.52
N GLN A 192 20.61 5.73 -20.59
CA GLN A 192 19.93 6.95 -21.04
C GLN A 192 18.59 6.65 -21.75
N LYS A 193 18.33 5.39 -22.12
CA LYS A 193 17.08 4.96 -22.73
C LYS A 193 15.98 4.89 -21.66
N SER A 194 14.85 5.56 -21.91
CA SER A 194 13.67 5.43 -21.06
C SER A 194 13.24 3.96 -20.97
N PRO A 195 12.91 3.45 -19.77
CA PRO A 195 12.36 2.11 -19.63
C PRO A 195 11.00 1.97 -20.34
N PRO A 196 10.54 0.74 -20.62
CA PRO A 196 9.26 0.51 -21.30
C PRO A 196 8.07 0.98 -20.44
N GLU A 197 7.20 1.82 -20.99
CA GLU A 197 6.01 2.34 -20.30
C GLU A 197 4.80 1.41 -20.34
N ASN A 198 4.90 0.29 -21.04
CA ASN A 198 3.83 -0.69 -21.18
C ASN A 198 4.42 -2.08 -21.46
N PHE A 199 3.55 -3.08 -21.47
CA PHE A 199 3.86 -4.47 -21.76
C PHE A 199 3.02 -4.99 -22.94
N PRO A 200 3.37 -6.14 -23.54
CA PRO A 200 2.65 -6.65 -24.70
C PRO A 200 1.14 -6.85 -24.45
N ASN A 201 0.32 -6.39 -25.38
CA ASN A 201 -1.15 -6.51 -25.29
C ASN A 201 -1.64 -7.96 -25.23
N ASN A 202 -0.88 -8.90 -25.79
CA ASN A 202 -1.15 -10.34 -25.75
C ASN A 202 -0.59 -11.07 -24.51
N TYR A 203 0.04 -10.35 -23.56
CA TYR A 203 0.50 -10.96 -22.31
C TYR A 203 -0.71 -11.42 -21.48
N ASP A 204 -0.72 -12.70 -21.12
CA ASP A 204 -1.72 -13.33 -20.25
C ASP A 204 -1.27 -13.23 -18.79
N VAL A 205 -1.91 -12.33 -18.03
CA VAL A 205 -1.59 -12.08 -16.61
C VAL A 205 -2.02 -13.22 -15.68
N MET A 206 -2.81 -14.16 -16.18
CA MET A 206 -3.33 -15.29 -15.41
C MET A 206 -2.46 -16.54 -15.48
N LYS A 207 -1.42 -16.53 -16.33
CA LYS A 207 -0.53 -17.68 -16.54
C LYS A 207 0.93 -17.34 -16.28
N PRO A 208 1.76 -18.33 -15.89
CA PRO A 208 3.19 -18.15 -15.85
C PRO A 208 3.73 -17.55 -17.16
N PRO A 209 4.76 -16.69 -17.10
CA PRO A 209 5.34 -16.12 -18.31
C PRO A 209 5.86 -17.22 -19.24
N ILE A 210 5.40 -17.23 -20.51
CA ILE A 210 5.82 -18.20 -21.54
C ILE A 210 7.35 -18.21 -21.68
N ASN A 211 7.95 -17.01 -21.68
CA ASN A 211 9.39 -16.84 -21.59
C ASN A 211 9.69 -16.04 -20.31
N PRO A 212 10.21 -16.69 -19.25
CA PRO A 212 10.52 -16.02 -18.01
C PRO A 212 11.80 -15.19 -18.07
N ASN A 213 12.56 -15.19 -19.18
CA ASN A 213 13.81 -14.43 -19.25
C ASN A 213 13.54 -12.93 -19.34
N SER A 214 14.16 -12.19 -18.42
CA SER A 214 14.13 -10.73 -18.37
C SER A 214 15.54 -10.15 -18.54
N THR A 215 15.63 -8.82 -18.60
CA THR A 215 16.91 -8.11 -18.70
C THR A 215 17.14 -7.26 -17.45
N THR A 216 18.39 -6.89 -17.18
CA THR A 216 18.70 -5.86 -16.18
C THR A 216 18.71 -4.47 -16.83
N GLY A 217 18.41 -3.43 -16.06
CA GLY A 217 18.51 -2.06 -16.53
C GLY A 217 18.53 -1.04 -15.40
N SER A 218 18.95 0.17 -15.75
CA SER A 218 19.11 1.33 -14.87
C SER A 218 18.46 2.60 -15.43
N GLY A 219 17.60 2.46 -16.43
CA GLY A 219 16.89 3.59 -17.04
C GLY A 219 15.90 4.24 -16.07
N VAL A 220 15.61 5.52 -16.31
CA VAL A 220 14.75 6.34 -15.46
C VAL A 220 13.55 6.86 -16.26
N TYR A 221 12.34 6.75 -15.72
CA TYR A 221 11.19 7.48 -16.26
C TYR A 221 11.33 8.96 -15.88
N MET A 222 11.58 9.82 -16.86
CA MET A 222 11.66 11.27 -16.67
C MET A 222 10.32 11.93 -16.99
N PHE A 223 9.85 12.81 -16.11
CA PHE A 223 8.62 13.60 -16.29
C PHE A 223 8.96 15.08 -16.35
N GLY A 224 8.24 15.83 -17.19
CA GLY A 224 8.27 17.28 -17.17
C GLY A 224 7.64 17.82 -15.88
N LEU A 225 8.02 19.03 -15.47
CA LEU A 225 7.33 19.68 -14.35
C LEU A 225 5.88 19.98 -14.72
N ASN A 226 5.00 19.95 -13.72
CA ASN A 226 3.57 20.23 -13.85
C ASN A 226 2.82 19.24 -14.75
N THR A 227 3.21 17.96 -14.72
CA THR A 227 2.52 16.90 -15.44
C THR A 227 1.69 16.04 -14.50
N THR A 228 0.45 15.73 -14.89
CA THR A 228 -0.33 14.68 -14.25
C THR A 228 0.09 13.32 -14.79
N VAL A 229 0.42 12.40 -13.88
CA VAL A 229 0.85 11.04 -14.22
C VAL A 229 -0.13 10.04 -13.63
N ASP A 230 -0.70 9.21 -14.49
CA ASP A 230 -1.40 8.00 -14.08
C ASP A 230 -0.46 6.80 -14.16
N VAL A 231 -0.52 5.93 -13.16
CA VAL A 231 0.16 4.63 -13.19
C VAL A 231 -0.84 3.51 -12.95
N ILE A 232 -0.85 2.54 -13.85
CA ILE A 232 -1.54 1.28 -13.67
C ILE A 232 -0.52 0.23 -13.26
N LEU A 233 -0.54 -0.14 -11.98
CA LEU A 233 0.22 -1.27 -11.49
C LEU A 233 -0.55 -2.55 -11.84
N GLN A 234 0.01 -3.38 -12.71
CA GLN A 234 -0.58 -4.64 -13.15
C GLN A 234 0.16 -5.79 -12.47
N ASN A 235 -0.56 -6.62 -11.71
CA ASN A 235 -0.04 -7.87 -11.19
C ASN A 235 -0.20 -9.01 -12.19
N ALA A 236 0.59 -10.07 -12.04
CA ALA A 236 0.53 -11.25 -12.89
C ALA A 236 0.82 -12.51 -12.09
N ASN A 237 0.63 -13.66 -12.73
CA ASN A 237 1.14 -14.92 -12.23
C ASN A 237 2.68 -14.89 -12.15
N ALA A 238 3.23 -15.47 -11.09
CA ALA A 238 4.65 -15.70 -10.87
C ALA A 238 5.18 -16.86 -11.75
N LEU A 239 6.36 -17.37 -11.45
CA LEU A 239 6.94 -18.51 -12.18
C LEU A 239 6.17 -19.82 -11.95
N SER A 240 5.58 -19.98 -10.77
CA SER A 240 4.73 -21.13 -10.42
C SER A 240 3.30 -20.90 -10.85
N ASP A 241 2.66 -21.91 -11.41
CA ASP A 241 1.27 -21.84 -11.86
C ASP A 241 0.31 -21.50 -10.70
N ASN A 242 -0.67 -20.65 -10.99
CA ASN A 242 -1.68 -20.16 -10.05
C ASN A 242 -1.10 -19.52 -8.77
N VAL A 243 0.06 -18.86 -8.88
CA VAL A 243 0.69 -18.11 -7.79
C VAL A 243 0.80 -16.65 -8.22
N SER A 244 0.14 -15.76 -7.48
CA SER A 244 0.31 -14.31 -7.59
C SER A 244 0.27 -13.73 -6.17
N GLU A 245 1.18 -12.83 -5.85
CA GLU A 245 1.39 -12.32 -4.49
C GLU A 245 0.86 -10.89 -4.33
N ILE A 246 0.71 -10.42 -3.09
CA ILE A 246 0.42 -9.02 -2.82
C ILE A 246 1.74 -8.23 -2.87
N HIS A 247 1.78 -7.13 -3.61
CA HIS A 247 2.93 -6.23 -3.62
C HIS A 247 2.54 -4.82 -3.15
N PRO A 248 3.02 -4.36 -1.98
CA PRO A 248 2.93 -2.96 -1.60
C PRO A 248 3.91 -2.12 -2.41
N TRP A 249 3.38 -1.17 -3.17
CA TRP A 249 4.14 -0.19 -3.93
C TRP A 249 4.18 1.13 -3.17
N HIS A 250 5.39 1.67 -3.01
CA HIS A 250 5.63 2.94 -2.34
C HIS A 250 6.26 3.95 -3.30
N LEU A 251 5.81 5.21 -3.26
CA LEU A 251 6.38 6.30 -4.04
C LEU A 251 7.14 7.28 -3.14
N HIS A 252 8.39 7.53 -3.47
CA HIS A 252 9.20 8.51 -2.74
C HIS A 252 8.85 9.95 -3.16
N GLY A 253 8.84 10.85 -2.18
CA GLY A 253 8.75 12.29 -2.39
C GLY A 253 7.38 12.83 -2.81
N HIS A 254 6.36 11.96 -2.88
CA HIS A 254 5.00 12.31 -3.29
C HIS A 254 3.98 11.44 -2.57
N ASP A 255 2.80 12.00 -2.34
CA ASP A 255 1.58 11.21 -2.20
C ASP A 255 0.88 11.10 -3.57
N PHE A 256 0.04 10.07 -3.72
CA PHE A 256 -0.78 9.79 -4.89
C PHE A 256 -2.21 9.45 -4.48
N TRP A 257 -3.16 9.76 -5.37
CA TRP A 257 -4.54 9.30 -5.24
C TRP A 257 -4.64 7.84 -5.68
N VAL A 258 -5.20 6.99 -4.83
CA VAL A 258 -5.56 5.62 -5.23
C VAL A 258 -6.92 5.65 -5.92
N LEU A 259 -6.90 5.64 -7.25
CA LEU A 259 -8.12 5.75 -8.06
C LEU A 259 -8.96 4.47 -8.01
N GLY A 260 -8.35 3.30 -7.85
CA GLY A 260 -9.11 2.08 -7.66
C GLY A 260 -8.31 0.81 -7.84
N TYR A 261 -9.01 -0.29 -7.62
CA TYR A 261 -8.51 -1.65 -7.71
C TYR A 261 -9.43 -2.47 -8.63
N GLY A 262 -8.87 -3.43 -9.34
CA GLY A 262 -9.68 -4.40 -10.08
C GLY A 262 -8.99 -5.74 -10.28
N GLU A 263 -9.75 -6.67 -10.83
CA GLU A 263 -9.31 -8.03 -11.13
C GLU A 263 -8.89 -8.16 -12.59
N GLY A 264 -8.02 -9.12 -12.86
CA GLY A 264 -7.52 -9.44 -14.19
C GLY A 264 -6.61 -8.36 -14.77
N LYS A 265 -6.59 -8.32 -16.10
CA LYS A 265 -5.83 -7.33 -16.86
C LYS A 265 -6.61 -6.02 -16.98
N PHE A 266 -6.00 -4.90 -16.63
CA PHE A 266 -6.62 -3.58 -16.82
C PHE A 266 -6.98 -3.35 -18.28
N SER A 267 -8.18 -2.78 -18.51
CA SER A 267 -8.71 -2.49 -19.83
C SER A 267 -9.47 -1.16 -19.86
N ALA A 268 -9.78 -0.65 -21.04
CA ALA A 268 -10.60 0.57 -21.18
C ALA A 268 -11.99 0.47 -20.51
N LYS A 269 -12.50 -0.75 -20.26
CA LYS A 269 -13.77 -0.96 -19.54
C LYS A 269 -13.67 -0.65 -18.05
N ASP A 270 -12.44 -0.58 -17.52
CA ASP A 270 -12.16 -0.34 -16.12
C ASP A 270 -12.07 1.16 -15.79
N GLU A 271 -11.94 2.05 -16.78
CA GLU A 271 -11.92 3.51 -16.58
C GLU A 271 -13.11 4.00 -15.74
N LYS A 272 -14.29 3.44 -16.00
CA LYS A 272 -15.52 3.79 -15.25
C LYS A 272 -15.52 3.33 -13.80
N LYS A 273 -14.58 2.47 -13.40
CA LYS A 273 -14.42 2.00 -12.02
C LYS A 273 -13.51 2.93 -11.20
N LEU A 274 -12.81 3.84 -11.87
CA LEU A 274 -11.88 4.77 -11.21
C LEU A 274 -12.66 5.82 -10.43
N ASN A 275 -12.29 5.99 -9.17
CA ASN A 275 -12.87 6.96 -8.25
C ASN A 275 -12.15 8.30 -8.38
N PHE A 276 -12.76 9.24 -9.08
CA PHE A 276 -12.31 10.65 -9.11
C PHE A 276 -13.11 11.55 -8.14
N LYS A 277 -14.01 10.97 -7.34
CA LYS A 277 -14.88 11.72 -6.43
C LYS A 277 -14.22 11.97 -5.08
N ASN A 278 -13.70 10.91 -4.46
CA ASN A 278 -13.08 10.93 -3.13
C ASN A 278 -12.00 9.83 -2.94
N PRO A 279 -11.07 9.63 -3.89
CA PRO A 279 -9.99 8.66 -3.71
C PRO A 279 -9.06 9.10 -2.56
N PRO A 280 -8.58 8.15 -1.73
CA PRO A 280 -7.64 8.49 -0.66
C PRO A 280 -6.29 8.92 -1.23
N LEU A 281 -5.65 9.87 -0.55
CA LEU A 281 -4.29 10.33 -0.81
C LEU A 281 -3.32 9.51 0.06
N ARG A 282 -2.37 8.80 -0.55
CA ARG A 282 -1.47 7.83 0.11
C ARG A 282 -0.06 7.90 -0.47
N ASN A 283 0.93 7.34 0.24
CA ASN A 283 2.26 7.10 -0.33
C ASN A 283 2.54 5.62 -0.57
N THR A 284 1.68 4.72 -0.08
CA THR A 284 1.76 3.28 -0.30
C THR A 284 0.41 2.73 -0.75
N ALA A 285 0.42 1.81 -1.73
CA ALA A 285 -0.76 1.06 -2.15
C ALA A 285 -0.38 -0.35 -2.60
N VAL A 286 -1.24 -1.32 -2.32
CA VAL A 286 -1.04 -2.71 -2.74
C VAL A 286 -1.62 -2.99 -4.12
N ILE A 287 -0.96 -3.87 -4.88
CA ILE A 287 -1.61 -4.66 -5.93
C ILE A 287 -1.96 -6.04 -5.39
N PHE A 288 -3.21 -6.45 -5.58
CA PHE A 288 -3.70 -7.77 -5.18
C PHE A 288 -3.35 -8.86 -6.22
N PRO A 289 -3.37 -10.15 -5.83
CA PRO A 289 -3.11 -11.26 -6.74
C PRO A 289 -3.98 -11.19 -7.99
N HIS A 290 -3.36 -11.35 -9.16
CA HIS A 290 -4.02 -11.30 -10.47
C HIS A 290 -4.87 -10.05 -10.73
N GLY A 291 -4.58 -8.93 -10.06
CA GLY A 291 -5.33 -7.69 -10.19
C GLY A 291 -4.51 -6.52 -10.71
N TRP A 292 -5.13 -5.35 -10.69
CA TRP A 292 -4.49 -4.08 -10.99
C TRP A 292 -4.85 -3.03 -9.94
N THR A 293 -4.01 -2.00 -9.83
CA THR A 293 -4.26 -0.80 -9.02
C THR A 293 -3.89 0.44 -9.81
N ALA A 294 -4.83 1.38 -9.88
CA ALA A 294 -4.66 2.64 -10.59
C ALA A 294 -4.32 3.75 -9.60
N LEU A 295 -3.21 4.42 -9.85
CA LEU A 295 -2.69 5.54 -9.07
C LEU A 295 -2.65 6.78 -9.97
N SER A 296 -2.84 7.95 -9.38
CA SER A 296 -2.66 9.22 -10.07
C SER A 296 -1.97 10.21 -9.15
N TRP A 297 -1.06 11.02 -9.68
CA TRP A 297 -0.46 12.12 -8.93
C TRP A 297 -0.09 13.27 -9.86
N TYR A 298 0.14 14.43 -9.26
CA TYR A 298 0.68 15.59 -9.95
C TYR A 298 2.19 15.65 -9.71
N TRP A 299 2.98 15.67 -10.78
CA TRP A 299 4.43 15.79 -10.71
C TRP A 299 4.83 17.27 -10.63
N TYR A 300 4.97 17.76 -9.40
CA TYR A 300 5.41 19.12 -9.09
C TYR A 300 6.32 19.11 -7.86
N PHE A 301 7.21 20.08 -7.77
CA PHE A 301 7.94 20.32 -6.52
C PHE A 301 7.01 21.05 -5.55
N MET A 302 6.64 20.40 -4.44
CA MET A 302 6.14 21.13 -3.28
C MET A 302 7.27 22.01 -2.75
N ASN A 303 7.22 23.31 -3.05
CA ASN A 303 7.86 24.28 -2.19
C ASN A 303 7.03 24.30 -0.90
N SER A 304 7.65 24.10 0.26
CA SER A 304 7.01 23.87 1.57
C SER A 304 6.19 25.05 2.13
N SER A 305 5.73 25.96 1.27
CA SER A 305 4.97 27.16 1.62
C SER A 305 3.78 27.45 0.70
N ILE A 306 3.46 26.58 -0.27
CA ILE A 306 2.34 26.85 -1.20
C ILE A 306 1.53 25.56 -1.39
N LEU A 307 0.44 25.46 -0.63
CA LEU A 307 -0.71 24.63 -1.04
C LEU A 307 -1.11 25.06 -2.47
N PRO A 308 -1.54 24.15 -3.35
CA PRO A 308 -2.03 24.54 -4.67
C PRO A 308 -3.10 25.63 -4.50
N PRO A 309 -3.09 26.70 -5.32
CA PRO A 309 -4.06 27.77 -5.18
C PRO A 309 -5.47 27.18 -5.26
N ALA A 310 -6.23 27.37 -4.20
CA ALA A 310 -7.66 27.19 -4.24
C ALA A 310 -8.25 28.19 -5.24
N GLY A 311 -8.82 27.67 -6.32
CA GLY A 311 -9.65 28.47 -7.23
C GLY A 311 -9.22 28.39 -8.68
N LEU A 312 -9.98 27.61 -9.45
CA LEU A 312 -10.50 28.06 -10.74
C LEU A 312 -11.92 27.47 -10.84
N ASP A 313 -12.87 28.22 -10.28
CA ASP A 313 -14.27 28.13 -10.68
C ASP A 313 -14.45 29.00 -11.93
N ALA A 314 -14.78 28.34 -13.03
CA ALA A 314 -15.65 28.81 -14.11
C ALA A 314 -16.23 27.58 -14.82
#